data_AF-A0A329VKQ5-F1
#
_entry.id   AF-A0A329VKQ5-F1
#
_cell.length_a   1.000
_cell.length_b   1.000
_cell.length_c   1.000
_cell.angle_alpha   90.00
_cell.angle_beta   90.00
_cell.angle_gamma   90.00
#
_symmetry.space_group_name_H-M   'P 1'
#
loop_
_entity.id
_entity.type
_entity.pdbx_description
1 polymer ?
#
loop_
_entity_poly.entity_id
_entity_poly.type
_entity_poly.pdbx_seq_one_letter_code
_entity_poly.pdbx_strand_id
1 'polypeptide(L)' 'MNWIKCSDELPAPIKTVLIVISGQVFCGYLSMDEENGFYIPSGDIYMDLNAVSHWTPLPRPPEDF' A
#
# COMPACT_ATOMS: atom_id res chain seq x y z
N MET A 1 -6.25 5.69 -12.70
CA MET A 1 -5.53 5.67 -11.41
C MET A 1 -4.08 5.98 -11.68
N ASN A 2 -3.50 6.96 -10.99
CA ASN A 2 -2.09 7.29 -11.14
C ASN A 2 -1.33 6.56 -10.03
N TRP A 3 -0.59 5.52 -10.41
CA TRP A 3 0.28 4.78 -9.50
C TRP A 3 1.53 5.61 -9.21
N ILE A 4 1.92 5.65 -7.94
CA ILE A 4 3.08 6.38 -7.42
C ILE A 4 4.15 5.35 -7.11
N LYS A 5 5.37 5.52 -7.61
CA LYS A 5 6.50 4.65 -7.25
C LYS A 5 6.88 4.89 -5.80
N CYS A 6 7.07 3.83 -5.03
CA CYS A 6 7.52 3.95 -3.63
C CYS A 6 8.92 4.60 -3.52
N SER A 7 9.74 4.52 -4.57
CA SER A 7 11.03 5.22 -4.65
C SER A 7 10.91 6.73 -4.76
N ASP A 8 9.77 7.23 -5.26
CA ASP A 8 9.56 8.66 -5.49
C ASP A 8 8.84 9.28 -4.29
N GLU A 9 7.81 8.60 -3.78
CA GLU A 9 7.03 9.03 -2.62
C GLU A 9 6.40 7.83 -1.91
N LEU A 10 6.43 7.82 -0.58
CA LEU A 10 5.74 6.83 0.25
C LEU A 10 4.35 7.35 0.66
N PRO A 11 3.37 6.45 0.87
CA PRO A 11 2.09 6.87 1.43
C PRO A 11 2.24 7.32 2.88
N ALA A 12 1.26 8.06 3.38
CA ALA A 12 1.19 8.39 4.80
C ALA A 12 1.12 7.08 5.64
N PRO A 13 1.81 7.01 6.80
CA PRO A 13 1.73 5.86 7.70
C PRO A 13 0.30 5.55 8.11
N ILE A 14 -0.02 4.26 8.25
CA ILE A 14 -1.34 3.74 8.69
C ILE A 14 -2.50 4.09 7.72
N LYS A 15 -2.25 4.79 6.62
CA LYS A 15 -3.23 5.03 5.58
C LYS A 15 -3.37 3.80 4.68
N THR A 16 -4.58 3.24 4.62
CA THR A 16 -4.89 2.15 3.70
C THR A 16 -4.79 2.60 2.25
N VAL A 17 -4.03 1.85 1.46
CA VAL A 17 -3.74 2.09 0.05
C VAL A 17 -3.76 0.77 -0.73
N LEU A 18 -3.83 0.88 -2.06
CA LEU A 18 -3.49 -0.25 -2.93
C LEU A 18 -1.99 -0.25 -3.17
N ILE A 19 -1.37 -1.43 -3.15
CA ILE A 19 0.07 -1.63 -3.32
C ILE A 19 0.37 -2.70 -4.38
N VAL A 20 1.49 -2.58 -5.08
CA VAL A 20 1.94 -3.55 -6.10
C VAL A 20 3.16 -4.34 -5.63
N ILE A 21 3.00 -5.65 -5.51
CA ILE A 21 4.05 -6.61 -5.15
C ILE A 21 4.15 -7.63 -6.28
N SER A 22 5.33 -7.76 -6.89
CA SER A 22 5.57 -8.73 -7.97
C SER A 22 4.51 -8.71 -9.09
N GLY A 23 3.99 -7.52 -9.42
CA GLY A 23 2.94 -7.33 -10.44
C GLY A 23 1.50 -7.60 -9.98
N GLN A 24 1.28 -7.98 -8.72
CA GLN A 24 -0.04 -8.20 -8.14
C GLN A 24 -0.45 -7.05 -7.22
N VAL A 25 -1.76 -6.77 -7.15
CA VAL A 25 -2.32 -5.67 -6.35
C VAL A 25 -2.87 -6.20 -5.03
N PHE A 26 -2.48 -5.57 -3.93
CA PHE A 26 -2.97 -5.86 -2.59
C PHE A 26 -3.49 -4.59 -1.91
N CYS A 27 -4.29 -4.77 -0.86
CA CYS A 27 -4.70 -3.70 0.03
C CYS A 27 -3.85 -3.77 1.31
N GLY A 28 -3.23 -2.66 1.70
CA GLY A 28 -2.35 -2.61 2.86
C GLY A 28 -2.05 -1.19 3.31
N TYR A 29 -1.15 -1.02 4.27
CA TYR A 29 -0.69 0.28 4.73
C TYR A 29 0.79 0.25 5.11
N LEU A 30 1.44 1.42 5.06
CA LEU A 30 2.80 1.60 5.55
C LEU A 30 2.81 1.63 7.08
N SER A 31 3.55 0.73 7.72
CA SER A 31 3.86 0.74 9.16
C SER A 31 5.31 1.19 9.35
N MET A 32 5.50 2.21 10.18
CA MET A 32 6.81 2.82 10.48
C MET A 32 7.27 2.48 11.92
N ASP A 33 6.71 1.40 12.50
CA ASP A 33 6.80 1.17 13.95
C ASP A 33 8.12 0.48 14.34
N GLU A 34 8.56 -0.54 13.60
CA GLU A 34 9.82 -1.26 13.91
C GLU A 34 10.69 -1.59 12.67
N GLU A 35 10.10 -2.14 11.59
CA GLU A 35 10.87 -2.58 10.41
C GLU A 35 10.74 -1.67 9.17
N ASN A 36 9.93 -0.61 9.23
CA ASN A 36 9.56 0.27 8.09
C ASN A 36 9.16 -0.51 6.82
N GLY A 37 7.87 -0.71 6.62
CA GLY A 37 7.39 -1.61 5.57
C GLY A 37 5.87 -1.63 5.44
N PHE A 38 5.35 -2.52 4.61
CA PHE A 38 3.94 -2.61 4.31
C PHE A 38 3.29 -3.80 5.00
N TYR A 39 2.20 -3.55 5.70
CA TYR A 39 1.37 -4.59 6.29
C TYR A 39 0.13 -4.85 5.44
N ILE A 40 -0.20 -6.12 5.20
CA ILE A 40 -1.34 -6.60 4.44
C ILE A 40 -2.30 -7.32 5.40
N PRO A 41 -3.39 -6.65 5.84
CA PRO A 41 -4.28 -7.20 6.88
C PRO A 41 -4.99 -8.50 6.51
N SER A 42 -5.30 -8.70 5.22
CA SER A 42 -6.06 -9.88 4.78
C SER A 42 -5.31 -11.19 4.93
N GLY A 43 -3.98 -11.14 5.08
CA GLY A 43 -3.13 -12.31 5.24
C GLY A 43 -2.24 -12.29 6.48
N ASP A 44 -2.31 -11.23 7.30
CA ASP A 44 -1.34 -10.97 8.38
C ASP A 44 0.11 -11.02 7.89
N ILE A 45 0.37 -10.37 6.74
CA ILE A 45 1.67 -10.41 6.05
C ILE A 45 2.37 -9.07 6.20
N TYR A 46 3.64 -9.11 6.57
CA TYR A 46 4.54 -7.97 6.54
C TYR A 46 5.49 -8.06 5.34
N MET A 47 5.69 -6.94 4.65
CA MET A 47 6.53 -6.82 3.47
C MET A 47 7.54 -5.70 3.66
N ASP A 48 8.80 -5.99 3.34
CA ASP A 48 9.86 -4.98 3.27
C ASP A 48 9.46 -3.84 2.33
N LEU A 49 9.88 -2.61 2.64
CA LEU A 49 9.62 -1.42 1.84
C LEU A 49 10.00 -1.61 0.36
N ASN A 50 11.09 -2.31 0.08
CA ASN A 50 11.60 -2.54 -1.28
C ASN A 50 10.84 -3.63 -2.04
N ALA A 51 10.01 -4.42 -1.36
CA ALA A 51 9.17 -5.43 -2.01
C ALA A 51 7.93 -4.81 -2.69
N VAL A 52 7.57 -3.58 -2.32
CA VAL A 52 6.44 -2.85 -2.88
C VAL A 52 6.91 -1.83 -3.90
N SER A 53 6.56 -2.03 -5.16
CA SER A 53 7.01 -1.18 -6.27
C SER A 53 6.24 0.13 -6.39
N HIS A 54 4.91 0.08 -6.23
CA HIS A 54 4.03 1.22 -6.42
C HIS A 54 2.85 1.18 -5.45
N TRP A 55 2.25 2.35 -5.21
CA TRP A 55 1.00 2.47 -4.47
C TRP A 55 0.04 3.48 -5.13
N THR A 56 -1.23 3.42 -4.75
CA THR A 56 -2.24 4.45 -5.08
C THR A 56 -3.25 4.54 -3.94
N PRO A 57 -3.86 5.71 -3.68
CA PRO A 57 -5.00 5.78 -2.78
C PRO A 57 -6.12 4.83 -3.23
N LEU A 58 -6.93 4.39 -2.26
CA LEU A 58 -8.15 3.65 -2.55
C LEU A 58 -9.08 4.48 -3.46
N PRO A 59 -9.81 3.84 -4.39
CA PRO A 59 -10.88 4.50 -5.12
C PRO A 59 -11.95 5.02 -4.14
N ARG A 60 -12.67 6.06 -4.54
CA ARG A 60 -13.87 6.46 -3.80
C ARG A 60 -14.91 5.34 -3.89
N PRO A 61 -15.62 5.03 -2.80
CA PRO A 61 -16.76 4.11 -2.87
C PRO A 61 -17.84 4.67 -3.80
N PRO A 62 -18.72 3.81 -4.34
CA PRO A 62 -19.92 4.26 -5.07
C PRO A 62 -20.75 5.21 -4.21
N GLU A 63 -21.29 6.26 -4.82
CA GLU A 63 -22.12 7.27 -4.13
C GLU A 63 -23.62 6.98 -4.26
N ASP A 64 -24.00 6.02 -5.12
CA ASP A 64 -25.38 5.59 -5.33
C ASP A 64 -25.77 4.56 -4.25
N PHE A 65 -26.52 4.99 -3.24
CA PHE A 65 -27.16 4.13 -2.23
C PHE A 65 -28.62 3.86 -2.57
#